data_AF-A0A8R2A470-F1
#
_entry.id   AF-A0A8R2A470-F1
#
_cell.length_a   1.000
_cell.length_b   1.000
_cell.length_c   1.000
_cell.angle_alpha   90.00
_cell.angle_beta   90.00
_cell.angle_gamma   90.00
#
_symmetry.space_group_name_H-M   'P 1'
#
loop_
_entity.id
_entity.type
_entity.pdbx_description
1 polymer ?
#
loop_
_entity_poly.entity_id
_entity_poly.type
_entity_poly.pdbx_seq_one_letter_code
_entity_poly.pdbx_strand_id
1 'polypeptide(L)'
;MKLLESSQLTELSRALCVDRGDVKVVARIESYSCKMVGDEKHKYKKFYSQSGTQPGDLEALGCSPNSDPRYGRSLSVSGDEEVLLCDTISRKSLFYLIATLNATFAPDYDFTDAKSSEFSRERSLQWVMRDVDNNLSAVIVEPNTATSCVASNQIIMMNHLQSNTAPKNYSQLRDKLWEVIDKEIGMSQCDIYSYTPDMRSDPFSEDGCLWSFNYFFYNKKLKRILFFTCRRIISSSYPMDFDGSIGTGSDSMFLSDYYDDGSAESNSRHRRERSPLNNSRRRGGDSNF
;
A
#
# COMPACT_ATOMS: atom_id res chain seq x y z
N MET A 1 -11.84 9.31 -16.18
CA MET A 1 -10.49 9.44 -16.76
C MET A 1 -10.39 8.44 -17.88
N LYS A 2 -9.93 8.83 -19.07
CA LYS A 2 -9.74 7.90 -20.18
C LYS A 2 -8.30 7.39 -20.22
N LEU A 3 -8.11 6.08 -20.16
CA LEU A 3 -6.79 5.44 -20.33
C LEU A 3 -6.23 5.75 -21.74
N LEU A 4 -4.94 6.08 -21.78
CA LEU A 4 -4.16 6.27 -22.98
C LEU A 4 -3.22 5.05 -23.10
N GLU A 5 -3.53 4.16 -24.04
CA GLU A 5 -2.76 2.94 -24.25
C GLU A 5 -1.33 3.27 -24.71
N SER A 6 -0.35 2.74 -23.99
CA SER A 6 1.07 2.86 -24.32
C SER A 6 1.75 1.51 -24.11
N SER A 7 2.21 0.89 -25.20
CA SER A 7 2.88 -0.41 -25.15
C SER A 7 4.14 -0.37 -24.27
N GLN A 8 4.86 0.75 -24.30
CA GLN A 8 6.08 0.93 -23.49
C GLN A 8 5.77 0.94 -22.00
N LEU A 9 4.69 1.62 -21.57
CA LEU A 9 4.27 1.63 -20.17
C LEU A 9 3.76 0.25 -19.71
N THR A 10 3.02 -0.45 -20.58
CA THR A 10 2.55 -1.81 -20.32
C THR A 10 3.73 -2.78 -20.15
N GLU A 11 4.75 -2.68 -21.02
CA GLU A 11 5.96 -3.48 -20.91
C GLU A 11 6.74 -3.20 -19.62
N LEU A 12 6.87 -1.92 -19.23
CA LEU A 12 7.53 -1.53 -17.98
C LEU A 12 6.77 -2.03 -16.76
N SER A 13 5.45 -1.87 -16.74
CA SER A 13 4.59 -2.38 -15.66
C SER A 13 4.80 -3.88 -15.46
N ARG A 14 4.79 -4.65 -16.57
CA ARG A 14 5.05 -6.09 -16.53
C ARG A 14 6.47 -6.44 -16.09
N ALA A 15 7.47 -5.66 -16.51
CA ALA A 15 8.86 -5.88 -16.14
C ALA A 15 9.15 -5.60 -14.65
N LEU A 16 8.38 -4.71 -14.04
CA LEU A 16 8.48 -4.37 -12.62
C LEU A 16 7.72 -5.36 -11.72
N CYS A 17 6.73 -6.08 -12.27
CA CYS A 17 6.04 -7.12 -11.53
C CYS A 17 6.95 -8.33 -11.29
N VAL A 18 7.03 -8.78 -10.04
CA VAL A 18 7.82 -9.94 -9.61
C VAL A 18 6.91 -10.85 -8.79
N ASP A 19 6.99 -12.16 -9.02
CA ASP A 19 6.33 -13.17 -8.20
C ASP A 19 7.34 -14.29 -7.92
N ARG A 20 7.77 -14.41 -6.67
CA ARG A 20 8.68 -15.48 -6.19
C ARG A 20 8.00 -16.41 -5.17
N GLY A 21 6.67 -16.37 -5.07
CA GLY A 21 5.89 -17.19 -4.14
C GLY A 21 5.88 -16.67 -2.71
N ASP A 22 7.03 -16.32 -2.15
CA ASP A 22 7.18 -15.69 -0.83
C ASP A 22 7.04 -14.16 -0.89
N VAL A 23 7.52 -13.55 -1.98
CA VAL A 23 7.45 -12.12 -2.25
C VAL A 23 6.76 -11.87 -3.58
N LYS A 24 5.84 -10.92 -3.59
CA LYS A 24 5.16 -10.42 -4.77
C LYS A 24 5.28 -8.90 -4.86
N VAL A 25 5.82 -8.41 -5.97
CA VAL A 25 5.79 -6.99 -6.34
C VAL A 25 4.78 -6.81 -7.44
N VAL A 26 3.81 -5.93 -7.20
CA VAL A 26 2.81 -5.53 -8.19
C VAL A 26 3.05 -4.08 -8.53
N ALA A 27 3.34 -3.79 -9.79
CA ALA A 27 3.57 -2.45 -10.29
C ALA A 27 2.65 -2.17 -11.48
N ARG A 28 2.15 -0.93 -11.57
CA ARG A 28 1.33 -0.48 -12.68
C ARG A 28 1.66 0.98 -13.01
N ILE A 29 1.97 1.22 -14.27
CA ILE A 29 2.28 2.54 -14.82
C ILE A 29 1.30 2.80 -15.95
N GLU A 30 0.43 3.79 -15.79
CA GLU A 30 -0.66 4.08 -16.71
C GLU A 30 -0.76 5.58 -17.00
N SER A 31 -1.18 5.92 -18.22
CA SER A 31 -1.34 7.31 -18.67
C SER A 31 -2.82 7.59 -18.90
N TYR A 32 -3.33 8.70 -18.39
CA TYR A 32 -4.74 9.06 -18.43
C TYR A 32 -4.98 10.47 -18.95
N SER A 33 -6.01 10.64 -19.77
CA SER A 33 -6.48 11.95 -20.23
C SER A 33 -7.46 12.57 -19.22
N CYS A 34 -7.22 13.84 -18.85
CA CYS A 34 -8.05 14.65 -17.97
C CYS A 34 -9.17 15.44 -18.70
N LYS A 35 -9.43 15.13 -19.98
CA LYS A 35 -10.50 15.80 -20.73
C LYS A 35 -11.85 15.49 -20.06
N MET A 36 -12.61 16.52 -19.73
CA MET A 36 -13.94 16.36 -19.12
C MET A 36 -15.00 16.20 -20.22
N VAL A 37 -15.22 14.97 -20.68
CA VAL A 37 -16.20 14.67 -21.74
C VAL A 37 -17.25 13.70 -21.19
N GLY A 38 -18.52 13.87 -21.61
CA GLY A 38 -19.61 12.95 -21.26
C GLY A 38 -19.76 12.73 -19.74
N ASP A 39 -19.60 11.47 -19.32
CA ASP A 39 -19.79 10.99 -17.95
C ASP A 39 -18.86 11.69 -16.94
N GLU A 40 -17.64 12.05 -17.34
CA GLU A 40 -16.68 12.72 -16.47
C GLU A 40 -17.18 14.10 -16.04
N LYS A 41 -17.89 14.80 -16.93
CA LYS A 41 -18.51 16.09 -16.61
C LYS A 41 -19.65 15.93 -15.60
N HIS A 42 -20.40 14.83 -15.68
CA HIS A 42 -21.47 14.55 -14.72
C HIS A 42 -20.91 14.17 -13.35
N LYS A 43 -19.91 13.28 -13.31
CA LYS A 43 -19.17 12.92 -12.09
C LYS A 43 -18.54 14.15 -11.43
N TYR A 44 -17.94 15.02 -12.23
CA TYR A 44 -17.41 16.29 -11.76
C TYR A 44 -18.49 17.17 -11.13
N LYS A 45 -19.67 17.33 -11.75
CA LYS A 45 -20.75 18.12 -11.14
C LYS A 45 -21.20 17.54 -9.79
N LYS A 46 -21.35 16.21 -9.70
CA LYS A 46 -21.78 15.53 -8.47
C LYS A 46 -20.78 15.76 -7.32
N PHE A 47 -19.49 15.57 -7.59
CA PHE A 47 -18.41 15.74 -6.60
C PHE A 47 -18.43 17.13 -5.92
N TYR A 48 -18.87 18.17 -6.62
CA TYR A 48 -18.86 19.55 -6.11
C TYR A 48 -20.20 19.97 -5.53
N SER A 49 -21.30 19.41 -6.05
CA SER A 49 -22.65 19.74 -5.58
C SER A 49 -22.86 19.38 -4.10
N GLN A 50 -22.09 18.44 -3.56
CA GLN A 50 -22.18 17.98 -2.18
C GLN A 50 -21.48 18.91 -1.17
N SER A 51 -20.55 19.77 -1.64
CA SER A 51 -19.62 20.50 -0.78
C SER A 51 -19.83 22.03 -0.78
N GLY A 52 -20.87 22.55 -1.46
CA GLY A 52 -21.29 23.96 -1.38
C GLY A 52 -20.28 25.02 -1.87
N THR A 53 -19.18 24.58 -2.46
CA THR A 53 -17.97 25.38 -2.77
C THR A 53 -17.84 25.58 -4.29
N GLN A 54 -16.92 26.44 -4.77
CA GLN A 54 -16.63 26.66 -6.21
C GLN A 54 -15.46 25.82 -6.78
N PRO A 55 -15.41 25.55 -8.10
CA PRO A 55 -14.35 24.79 -8.78
C PRO A 55 -12.90 25.25 -8.57
N GLY A 56 -12.71 26.55 -8.35
CA GLY A 56 -11.41 27.17 -8.14
C GLY A 56 -10.93 27.11 -6.69
N ASP A 57 -11.79 26.66 -5.77
CA ASP A 57 -11.46 26.63 -4.35
C ASP A 57 -10.29 25.67 -4.12
N LEU A 58 -9.46 26.07 -3.16
CA LEU A 58 -8.28 25.34 -2.75
C LEU A 58 -8.62 24.53 -1.50
N GLU A 59 -8.26 23.26 -1.50
CA GLU A 59 -8.32 22.38 -0.33
C GLU A 59 -6.91 22.12 0.19
N ALA A 60 -6.79 22.02 1.51
CA ALA A 60 -5.53 21.65 2.17
C ALA A 60 -5.22 20.17 1.92
N LEU A 61 -4.00 19.89 1.50
CA LEU A 61 -3.46 18.54 1.37
C LEU A 61 -2.93 18.01 2.71
N GLY A 62 -2.73 16.71 2.78
CA GLY A 62 -1.99 16.05 3.84
C GLY A 62 -0.49 16.39 3.84
N CYS A 63 0.21 15.91 4.87
CA CYS A 63 1.66 15.97 4.93
C CYS A 63 2.25 14.72 4.26
N SER A 64 3.25 14.89 3.39
CA SER A 64 3.95 13.75 2.79
C SER A 64 4.64 12.95 3.90
N PRO A 65 4.35 11.64 4.06
CA PRO A 65 4.84 10.84 5.18
C PRO A 65 6.36 10.69 5.19
N ASN A 66 7.01 10.93 4.04
CA ASN A 66 8.45 10.77 3.89
C ASN A 66 9.22 12.11 3.81
N SER A 67 8.54 13.24 4.03
CA SER A 67 9.17 14.56 4.04
C SER A 67 9.79 14.86 5.42
N ASP A 68 11.09 15.16 5.48
CA ASP A 68 11.70 15.70 6.70
C ASP A 68 10.98 17.02 7.04
N PRO A 69 10.38 17.17 8.23
CA PRO A 69 9.68 18.37 8.66
C PRO A 69 10.48 19.67 8.50
N ARG A 70 11.81 19.58 8.34
CA ARG A 70 12.73 20.71 8.19
C ARG A 70 12.96 21.19 6.75
N TYR A 71 12.65 20.39 5.73
CA TYR A 71 12.98 20.71 4.33
C TYR A 71 11.76 20.89 3.42
N GLY A 72 10.55 20.52 3.87
CA GLY A 72 9.33 20.54 3.05
C GLY A 72 8.40 21.72 3.27
N ARG A 73 8.55 22.49 4.37
CA ARG A 73 7.55 23.49 4.76
C ARG A 73 7.93 24.89 4.32
N SER A 74 7.02 25.51 3.57
CA SER A 74 7.07 26.96 3.38
C SER A 74 6.70 27.60 4.71
N LEU A 75 7.70 28.07 5.46
CA LEU A 75 7.50 28.87 6.65
C LEU A 75 7.11 30.28 6.20
N SER A 76 5.90 30.73 6.51
CA SER A 76 5.57 32.16 6.44
C SER A 76 5.79 32.77 7.82
N VAL A 77 6.83 33.59 7.95
CA VAL A 77 7.06 34.41 9.14
C VAL A 77 6.14 35.63 9.07
N SER A 78 4.99 35.56 9.72
CA SER A 78 4.17 36.75 9.99
C SER A 78 3.52 36.63 11.38
N GLY A 79 4.14 37.26 12.37
CA GLY A 79 3.68 37.24 13.77
C GLY A 79 4.22 36.03 14.55
N ASP A 80 4.30 36.17 15.88
CA ASP A 80 5.01 35.32 16.85
C ASP A 80 4.57 33.84 16.95
N GLU A 81 3.89 33.30 15.93
CA GLU A 81 3.55 31.87 15.83
C GLU A 81 4.07 31.28 14.51
N GLU A 82 4.89 30.25 14.63
CA GLU A 82 5.47 29.51 13.51
C GLU A 82 4.38 28.62 12.87
N VAL A 83 3.56 29.21 12.00
CA VAL A 83 2.44 28.51 11.35
C VAL A 83 2.94 27.69 10.16
N LEU A 84 2.72 26.38 10.20
CA LEU A 84 3.04 25.44 9.12
C LEU A 84 2.04 25.62 7.98
N LEU A 85 2.49 26.06 6.80
CA LEU A 85 1.63 26.11 5.61
C LEU A 85 1.46 24.69 5.05
N CYS A 86 0.25 24.15 5.13
CA CYS A 86 -0.13 22.96 4.37
C CYS A 86 -0.15 23.31 2.88
N ASP A 87 0.37 22.42 2.03
CA ASP A 87 0.20 22.57 0.59
C ASP A 87 -1.28 22.51 0.22
N THR A 88 -1.67 23.21 -0.84
CA THR A 88 -3.06 23.25 -1.30
C THR A 88 -3.21 22.66 -2.68
N ILE A 89 -4.36 22.05 -2.95
CA ILE A 89 -4.75 21.55 -4.25
C ILE A 89 -6.05 22.23 -4.70
N SER A 90 -6.15 22.60 -5.98
CA SER A 90 -7.45 22.97 -6.51
C SER A 90 -8.34 21.76 -6.53
N ARG A 91 -9.60 21.91 -6.15
CA ARG A 91 -10.54 20.80 -6.19
C ARG A 91 -10.55 20.13 -7.56
N LYS A 92 -10.38 20.90 -8.64
CA LYS A 92 -10.40 20.34 -10.00
C LYS A 92 -9.29 19.31 -10.19
N SER A 93 -8.12 19.60 -9.65
CA SER A 93 -6.99 18.68 -9.67
C SER A 93 -7.28 17.48 -8.76
N LEU A 94 -7.81 17.71 -7.55
CA LEU A 94 -8.20 16.64 -6.63
C LEU A 94 -9.18 15.65 -7.28
N PHE A 95 -10.23 16.15 -7.94
CA PHE A 95 -11.15 15.32 -8.71
C PHE A 95 -10.43 14.48 -9.76
N TYR A 96 -9.44 15.03 -10.47
CA TYR A 96 -8.68 14.26 -11.44
C TYR A 96 -7.82 13.16 -10.79
N LEU A 97 -7.28 13.38 -9.59
CA LEU A 97 -6.54 12.35 -8.85
C LEU A 97 -7.48 11.21 -8.44
N ILE A 98 -8.62 11.55 -7.82
CA ILE A 98 -9.64 10.58 -7.38
C ILE A 98 -10.24 9.81 -8.57
N ALA A 99 -10.54 10.50 -9.66
CA ALA A 99 -11.07 9.87 -10.86
C ALA A 99 -10.03 8.98 -11.56
N THR A 100 -8.73 9.22 -11.36
CA THR A 100 -7.66 8.34 -11.82
C THR A 100 -7.63 7.06 -10.98
N LEU A 101 -7.66 7.16 -9.65
CA LEU A 101 -7.74 5.99 -8.75
C LEU A 101 -8.93 5.09 -9.11
N ASN A 102 -10.12 5.67 -9.24
CA ASN A 102 -11.33 4.97 -9.65
C ASN A 102 -11.24 4.35 -11.06
N ALA A 103 -10.43 4.90 -11.96
CA ALA A 103 -10.23 4.31 -13.28
C ALA A 103 -9.21 3.16 -13.27
N THR A 104 -8.21 3.21 -12.39
CA THR A 104 -7.17 2.18 -12.26
C THR A 104 -7.65 0.96 -11.50
N PHE A 105 -8.43 1.15 -10.44
CA PHE A 105 -8.76 0.12 -9.47
C PHE A 105 -10.21 -0.37 -9.51
N ALA A 106 -11.04 0.15 -10.40
CA ALA A 106 -12.38 -0.40 -10.61
C ALA A 106 -12.33 -1.80 -11.24
N PRO A 107 -13.26 -2.71 -10.89
CA PRO A 107 -14.38 -2.52 -9.96
C PRO A 107 -14.04 -2.83 -8.49
N ASP A 108 -12.79 -3.18 -8.19
CA ASP A 108 -12.39 -3.73 -6.90
C ASP A 108 -12.46 -2.69 -5.77
N TYR A 109 -12.24 -1.41 -6.08
CA TYR A 109 -12.22 -0.33 -5.10
C TYR A 109 -12.93 0.94 -5.58
N ASP A 110 -13.56 1.64 -4.64
CA ASP A 110 -14.22 2.94 -4.86
C ASP A 110 -13.57 4.03 -3.98
N PHE A 111 -13.08 5.08 -4.64
CA PHE A 111 -12.40 6.22 -4.02
C PHE A 111 -13.25 7.48 -4.05
N THR A 112 -14.55 7.39 -4.33
CA THR A 112 -15.45 8.55 -4.47
C THR A 112 -15.42 9.47 -3.24
N ASP A 113 -15.23 8.90 -2.04
CA ASP A 113 -15.21 9.62 -0.76
C ASP A 113 -13.78 9.96 -0.26
N ALA A 114 -12.74 9.72 -1.08
CA ALA A 114 -11.36 10.00 -0.72
C ALA A 114 -11.16 11.51 -0.43
N LYS A 115 -10.40 11.80 0.62
CA LYS A 115 -10.25 13.17 1.15
C LYS A 115 -8.95 13.81 0.67
N SER A 116 -8.94 15.14 0.56
CA SER A 116 -7.74 15.91 0.24
C SER A 116 -6.58 15.66 1.22
N SER A 117 -6.86 15.33 2.48
CA SER A 117 -5.86 14.97 3.49
C SER A 117 -5.12 13.67 3.20
N GLU A 118 -5.68 12.77 2.38
CA GLU A 118 -5.03 11.51 1.96
C GLU A 118 -4.08 11.72 0.77
N PHE A 119 -4.03 12.95 0.23
CA PHE A 119 -3.13 13.32 -0.84
C PHE A 119 -2.05 14.28 -0.33
N SER A 120 -0.84 14.16 -0.85
CA SER A 120 0.27 15.08 -0.56
C SER A 120 0.91 15.57 -1.86
N ARG A 121 1.50 16.76 -1.83
CA ARG A 121 2.24 17.31 -2.98
C ARG A 121 3.73 17.04 -2.83
N GLU A 122 4.33 16.44 -3.85
CA GLU A 122 5.76 16.13 -3.87
C GLU A 122 6.53 17.24 -4.59
N ARG A 123 7.34 18.00 -3.83
CA ARG A 123 8.04 19.20 -4.33
C ARG A 123 9.32 18.88 -5.11
N SER A 124 9.84 17.65 -5.01
CA SER A 124 11.10 17.26 -5.62
C SER A 124 10.96 16.00 -6.45
N LEU A 125 11.03 16.15 -7.78
CA LEU A 125 11.09 15.03 -8.71
C LEU A 125 12.25 14.08 -8.38
N GLN A 126 13.42 14.63 -8.06
CA GLN A 126 14.59 13.81 -7.72
C GLN A 126 14.37 12.96 -6.46
N TRP A 127 13.62 13.50 -5.49
CA TRP A 127 13.28 12.75 -4.29
C TRP A 127 12.35 11.59 -4.61
N VAL A 128 11.30 11.82 -5.41
CA VAL A 128 10.37 10.77 -5.86
C VAL A 128 11.09 9.70 -6.66
N MET A 129 11.97 10.09 -7.59
CA MET A 129 12.77 9.13 -8.36
C MET A 129 13.65 8.27 -7.44
N ARG A 130 14.33 8.89 -6.47
CA ARG A 130 15.18 8.19 -5.50
C ARG A 130 14.37 7.25 -4.61
N ASP A 131 13.20 7.66 -4.16
CA ASP A 131 12.29 6.84 -3.33
C ASP A 131 11.85 5.59 -4.09
N VAL A 132 11.39 5.75 -5.33
CA VAL A 132 11.04 4.65 -6.22
C VAL A 132 12.24 3.72 -6.47
N ASP A 133 13.41 4.29 -6.77
CA ASP A 133 14.63 3.54 -7.02
C ASP A 133 15.05 2.71 -5.80
N ASN A 134 14.96 3.27 -4.60
CA ASN A 134 15.29 2.59 -3.35
C ASN A 134 14.33 1.41 -3.08
N ASN A 135 13.03 1.63 -3.26
CA ASN A 135 12.01 0.59 -3.04
C ASN A 135 12.15 -0.57 -4.03
N LEU A 136 12.43 -0.29 -5.32
CA LEU A 136 12.51 -1.31 -6.36
C LEU A 136 13.88 -2.03 -6.42
N SER A 137 14.97 -1.32 -6.15
CA SER A 137 16.31 -1.93 -6.13
C SER A 137 16.43 -3.02 -5.07
N ALA A 138 15.80 -2.84 -3.91
CA ALA A 138 15.80 -3.81 -2.82
C ALA A 138 15.14 -5.14 -3.19
N VAL A 139 14.19 -5.18 -4.13
CA VAL A 139 13.43 -6.41 -4.43
C VAL A 139 13.96 -7.15 -5.65
N ILE A 140 14.40 -6.41 -6.66
CA ILE A 140 14.81 -6.99 -7.95
C ILE A 140 16.24 -7.55 -7.87
N VAL A 141 17.06 -7.07 -6.94
CA VAL A 141 18.47 -7.46 -6.80
C VAL A 141 18.68 -8.69 -5.91
N GLU A 142 17.70 -9.14 -5.10
CA GLU A 142 17.91 -10.30 -4.22
C GLU A 142 18.42 -11.52 -5.02
N PRO A 143 19.70 -11.89 -4.84
CA PRO A 143 20.29 -13.03 -5.53
C PRO A 143 19.74 -14.29 -4.87
N ASN A 144 19.51 -15.31 -5.68
CA ASN A 144 19.25 -16.67 -5.21
C ASN A 144 20.36 -17.10 -4.23
N THR A 145 20.16 -16.92 -2.93
CA THR A 145 20.96 -17.56 -1.89
C THR A 145 20.06 -18.45 -1.04
N ALA A 146 19.64 -19.55 -1.65
CA ALA A 146 19.41 -20.79 -0.93
C ALA A 146 20.35 -21.85 -1.54
N THR A 147 21.18 -22.41 -0.67
CA THR A 147 22.35 -23.27 -0.94
C THR A 147 21.99 -24.73 -1.22
N SER A 148 22.94 -25.44 -1.86
CA SER A 148 23.07 -26.88 -2.17
C SER A 148 22.52 -27.27 -3.56
N CYS A 149 23.30 -27.85 -4.47
CA CYS A 149 24.11 -29.04 -4.28
C CYS A 149 25.44 -29.05 -5.08
N VAL A 150 26.37 -29.83 -4.56
CA VAL A 150 27.63 -30.31 -5.14
C VAL A 150 27.53 -30.73 -6.61
N ALA A 151 28.43 -30.22 -7.47
CA ALA A 151 29.47 -30.99 -8.17
C ALA A 151 30.04 -30.23 -9.40
N SER A 152 31.35 -29.98 -9.34
CA SER A 152 32.36 -30.18 -10.39
C SER A 152 32.16 -29.62 -11.80
N ASN A 153 32.99 -28.62 -12.12
CA ASN A 153 33.69 -28.34 -13.39
C ASN A 153 33.09 -28.89 -14.70
N GLN A 154 32.42 -28.03 -15.47
CA GLN A 154 32.66 -27.87 -16.91
C GLN A 154 32.05 -26.57 -17.46
N ILE A 155 32.87 -25.83 -18.20
CA ILE A 155 32.50 -24.69 -19.06
C ILE A 155 31.94 -25.25 -20.39
N ILE A 156 31.19 -24.40 -21.11
CA ILE A 156 30.69 -24.48 -22.51
C ILE A 156 29.19 -24.85 -22.51
N MET A 157 28.24 -24.01 -22.97
CA MET A 157 28.19 -23.38 -24.30
C MET A 157 27.22 -22.18 -24.31
N MET A 158 27.65 -21.06 -24.90
CA MET A 158 26.76 -20.10 -25.54
C MET A 158 25.99 -20.82 -26.65
N ASN A 159 24.65 -20.80 -26.62
CA ASN A 159 23.82 -20.51 -27.80
C ASN A 159 22.33 -20.38 -27.44
N HIS A 160 21.83 -19.18 -27.72
CA HIS A 160 20.54 -18.88 -28.35
C HIS A 160 19.30 -19.69 -27.95
N LEU A 161 18.66 -19.24 -26.87
CA LEU A 161 17.23 -18.91 -26.87
C LEU A 161 17.09 -17.61 -26.06
N GLN A 162 17.04 -16.47 -26.74
CA GLN A 162 16.53 -15.24 -26.13
C GLN A 162 15.03 -15.44 -25.92
N SER A 163 14.67 -16.15 -24.86
CA SER A 163 13.34 -15.99 -24.29
C SER A 163 13.31 -14.58 -23.70
N ASN A 164 12.20 -13.87 -23.95
CA ASN A 164 11.88 -12.57 -23.40
C ASN A 164 11.79 -12.64 -21.86
N THR A 165 12.92 -12.78 -21.17
CA THR A 165 12.99 -12.68 -19.71
C THR A 165 13.24 -11.23 -19.37
N ALA A 166 12.33 -10.65 -18.59
CA ALA A 166 12.43 -9.31 -18.03
C ALA A 166 13.84 -9.05 -17.45
N PRO A 167 14.35 -7.81 -17.51
CA PRO A 167 15.66 -7.47 -16.99
C PRO A 167 15.78 -7.93 -15.53
N LYS A 168 16.68 -8.88 -15.28
CA LYS A 168 16.92 -9.46 -13.95
C LYS A 168 17.62 -8.49 -13.00
N ASN A 169 17.99 -7.30 -13.47
CA ASN A 169 18.67 -6.25 -12.72
C ASN A 169 17.91 -4.93 -12.86
N TYR A 170 17.47 -4.36 -11.74
CA TYR A 170 16.79 -3.06 -11.72
C TYR A 170 17.66 -1.96 -12.32
N SER A 171 18.98 -2.01 -12.14
CA SER A 171 19.92 -1.02 -12.70
C SER A 171 19.78 -0.84 -14.21
N GLN A 172 19.51 -1.92 -14.96
CA GLN A 172 19.32 -1.88 -16.41
C GLN A 172 17.91 -1.39 -16.80
N LEU A 173 16.92 -1.65 -15.94
CA LEU A 173 15.54 -1.23 -16.16
C LEU A 173 15.31 0.24 -15.77
N ARG A 174 16.02 0.74 -14.76
CA ARG A 174 15.86 2.08 -14.17
C ARG A 174 16.00 3.17 -15.22
N ASP A 175 17.07 3.14 -16.01
CA ASP A 175 17.33 4.21 -16.98
C ASP A 175 16.24 4.22 -18.07
N LYS A 176 15.83 3.03 -18.55
CA LYS A 176 14.70 2.86 -19.49
C LYS A 176 13.37 3.30 -18.89
N LEU A 177 13.13 3.01 -17.61
CA LEU A 177 11.91 3.37 -16.88
C LEU A 177 11.73 4.89 -16.88
N TRP A 178 12.73 5.62 -16.42
CA TRP A 178 12.65 7.07 -16.31
C TRP A 178 12.65 7.76 -17.67
N GLU A 179 13.37 7.24 -18.67
CA GLU A 179 13.33 7.75 -20.04
C GLU A 179 11.94 7.67 -20.65
N VAL A 180 11.27 6.51 -20.54
CA VAL A 180 9.92 6.32 -21.09
C VAL A 180 8.90 7.18 -20.35
N ILE A 181 8.98 7.27 -19.02
CA ILE A 181 8.09 8.14 -18.25
C ILE A 181 8.28 9.60 -18.67
N ASP A 182 9.52 10.09 -18.78
CA ASP A 182 9.77 11.47 -19.21
C ASP A 182 9.24 11.76 -20.60
N LYS A 183 9.44 10.83 -21.54
CA LYS A 183 8.92 10.95 -22.90
C LYS A 183 7.38 11.00 -22.94
N GLU A 184 6.70 10.26 -22.08
CA GLU A 184 5.23 10.15 -22.08
C GLU A 184 4.54 11.37 -21.41
N ILE A 185 5.12 11.93 -20.35
CA ILE A 185 4.45 12.96 -19.54
C ILE A 185 5.23 14.29 -19.42
N GLY A 186 6.53 14.31 -19.71
CA GLY A 186 7.42 15.46 -19.49
C GLY A 186 7.52 15.78 -18.00
N MET A 187 8.35 15.04 -17.26
CA MET A 187 8.38 15.07 -15.80
C MET A 187 8.72 16.46 -15.23
N SER A 188 9.57 17.22 -15.93
CA SER A 188 9.95 18.59 -15.54
C SER A 188 8.79 19.60 -15.52
N GLN A 189 7.66 19.28 -16.18
CA GLN A 189 6.47 20.14 -16.25
C GLN A 189 5.30 19.61 -15.41
N CYS A 190 5.53 18.58 -14.61
CA CYS A 190 4.50 17.92 -13.82
C CYS A 190 4.41 18.52 -12.41
N ASP A 191 3.18 18.69 -11.94
CA ASP A 191 2.92 18.72 -10.51
C ASP A 191 2.82 17.27 -10.03
N ILE A 192 3.61 16.90 -9.03
CA ILE A 192 3.65 15.52 -8.52
C ILE A 192 2.83 15.45 -7.23
N TYR A 193 2.00 14.42 -7.12
CA TYR A 193 1.22 14.13 -5.92
C TYR A 193 1.41 12.67 -5.52
N SER A 194 1.19 12.38 -4.24
CA SER A 194 1.14 11.03 -3.69
C SER A 194 -0.22 10.79 -3.04
N TYR A 195 -0.70 9.55 -3.07
CA TYR A 195 -1.88 9.10 -2.32
C TYR A 195 -1.44 8.12 -1.23
N THR A 196 -1.72 8.50 0.02
CA THR A 196 -1.49 7.70 1.23
C THR A 196 -2.83 7.57 1.94
N PRO A 197 -3.52 6.42 1.79
CA PRO A 197 -4.82 6.23 2.42
C PRO A 197 -4.70 6.23 3.95
N ASP A 198 -5.80 6.57 4.62
CA ASP A 198 -5.90 6.37 6.07
C ASP A 198 -5.96 4.85 6.36
N MET A 199 -5.38 4.42 7.49
CA MET A 199 -5.32 2.99 7.89
C MET A 199 -6.68 2.26 7.90
N ARG A 200 -7.81 2.98 7.92
CA ARG A 200 -9.18 2.41 7.88
C ARG A 200 -9.78 2.38 6.47
N SER A 201 -9.29 3.23 5.57
CA SER A 201 -9.74 3.34 4.18
C SER A 201 -8.76 2.69 3.20
N ASP A 202 -7.62 2.17 3.68
CA ASP A 202 -6.56 1.62 2.83
C ASP A 202 -6.97 0.28 2.16
N PRO A 203 -7.19 0.28 0.84
CA PRO A 203 -7.46 -0.95 0.09
C PRO A 203 -6.25 -1.92 0.04
N PHE A 204 -5.06 -1.43 0.36
CA PHE A 204 -3.80 -2.16 0.35
C PHE A 204 -3.35 -2.61 1.74
N SER A 205 -4.18 -2.46 2.77
CA SER A 205 -3.89 -2.95 4.14
C SER A 205 -3.96 -4.48 4.25
N GLU A 206 -3.87 -5.21 3.14
CA GLU A 206 -3.76 -6.66 3.12
C GLU A 206 -2.58 -7.10 4.00
N ASP A 207 -2.78 -8.18 4.76
CA ASP A 207 -1.74 -8.78 5.58
C ASP A 207 -0.49 -9.06 4.72
N GLY A 208 0.64 -8.46 5.08
CA GLY A 208 1.93 -8.66 4.41
C GLY A 208 2.34 -7.59 3.40
N CYS A 209 1.60 -6.49 3.21
CA CYS A 209 2.09 -5.33 2.46
C CYS A 209 3.24 -4.64 3.21
N LEU A 210 4.47 -4.73 2.69
CA LEU A 210 5.64 -4.12 3.32
C LEU A 210 5.75 -2.63 3.04
N TRP A 211 5.52 -2.26 1.78
CA TRP A 211 5.53 -0.89 1.32
C TRP A 211 4.63 -0.78 0.10
N SER A 212 4.07 0.41 -0.07
CA SER A 212 3.35 0.80 -1.27
C SER A 212 3.59 2.28 -1.53
N PHE A 213 3.51 2.68 -2.80
CA PHE A 213 3.50 4.07 -3.20
C PHE A 213 2.51 4.27 -4.35
N ASN A 214 1.90 5.46 -4.40
CA ASN A 214 0.91 5.82 -5.40
C ASN A 214 1.20 7.25 -5.88
N TYR A 215 2.02 7.39 -6.92
CA TYR A 215 2.45 8.68 -7.44
C TYR A 215 1.63 9.10 -8.66
N PHE A 216 1.28 10.39 -8.71
CA PHE A 216 0.59 11.02 -9.82
C PHE A 216 1.49 12.12 -10.41
N PHE A 217 1.83 11.98 -11.69
CA PHE A 217 2.53 13.02 -12.45
C PHE A 217 1.49 13.77 -13.28
N TYR A 218 1.05 14.93 -12.77
CA TYR A 218 0.02 15.71 -13.42
C TYR A 218 0.61 16.81 -14.31
N ASN A 219 0.53 16.63 -15.62
CA ASN A 219 0.88 17.66 -16.60
C ASN A 219 -0.38 18.46 -17.02
N LYS A 220 -0.52 19.66 -16.47
CA LYS A 220 -1.64 20.57 -16.75
C LYS A 220 -1.70 21.02 -18.22
N LYS A 221 -0.54 21.17 -18.89
CA LYS A 221 -0.47 21.60 -20.30
C LYS A 221 -0.99 20.50 -21.24
N LEU A 222 -0.58 19.26 -20.98
CA LEU A 222 -1.06 18.08 -21.74
C LEU A 222 -2.46 17.64 -21.34
N LYS A 223 -2.99 18.12 -20.21
CA LYS A 223 -4.22 17.63 -19.56
C LYS A 223 -4.15 16.12 -19.38
N ARG A 224 -3.02 15.66 -18.84
CA ARG A 224 -2.67 14.24 -18.72
C ARG A 224 -2.13 13.95 -17.33
N ILE A 225 -2.49 12.81 -16.77
CA ILE A 225 -1.92 12.26 -15.54
C ILE A 225 -1.26 10.93 -15.88
N LEU A 226 0.01 10.78 -15.52
CA LEU A 226 0.63 9.46 -15.44
C LEU A 226 0.53 8.99 -13.99
N PHE A 227 -0.07 7.83 -13.80
CA PHE A 227 -0.22 7.20 -12.49
C PHE A 227 0.75 6.04 -12.37
N PHE A 228 1.57 6.07 -11.32
CA PHE A 228 2.52 5.01 -11.00
C PHE A 228 2.23 4.50 -9.59
N THR A 229 1.65 3.31 -9.53
CA THR A 229 1.41 2.58 -8.29
C THR A 229 2.31 1.35 -8.22
N CYS A 230 2.87 1.09 -7.05
CA CYS A 230 3.59 -0.14 -6.79
C CYS A 230 3.43 -0.56 -5.33
N ARG A 231 3.34 -1.87 -5.10
CA ARG A 231 3.32 -2.46 -3.76
C ARG A 231 4.14 -3.74 -3.71
N ARG A 232 4.81 -3.95 -2.58
CA ARG A 232 5.48 -5.21 -2.22
C ARG A 232 4.67 -5.91 -1.15
N ILE A 233 4.30 -7.15 -1.43
CA ILE A 233 3.54 -8.04 -0.56
C ILE A 233 4.42 -9.24 -0.24
N ILE A 234 4.42 -9.67 1.01
CA ILE A 234 4.99 -10.95 1.43
C ILE A 234 3.83 -11.90 1.68
N SER A 235 3.93 -13.11 1.13
CA SER A 235 2.99 -14.19 1.43
C SER A 235 3.24 -14.64 2.88
N SER A 236 2.33 -14.29 3.78
CA SER A 236 2.32 -14.85 5.15
C SER A 236 1.96 -16.33 5.05
N SER A 237 2.98 -17.17 4.89
CA SER A 237 2.85 -18.63 4.89
C SER A 237 2.85 -19.22 6.30
N TYR A 238 2.56 -18.42 7.33
CA TYR A 238 2.27 -18.92 8.66
C TYR A 238 0.76 -18.81 8.91
N PRO A 239 0.01 -19.93 8.92
CA PRO A 239 -1.25 -19.96 9.65
C PRO A 239 -0.91 -19.69 11.11
N MET A 240 -1.08 -18.45 11.54
CA MET A 240 -1.20 -18.15 12.95
C MET A 240 -2.57 -18.68 13.34
N ASP A 241 -2.64 -19.95 13.71
CA ASP A 241 -3.75 -20.51 14.47
C ASP A 241 -3.78 -19.79 15.83
N PHE A 242 -4.31 -18.57 15.83
CA PHE A 242 -4.61 -17.84 17.05
C PHE A 242 -5.91 -18.42 17.62
N ASP A 243 -5.81 -19.62 18.22
CA ASP A 243 -6.75 -20.00 19.28
C ASP A 243 -6.55 -18.97 20.40
N GLY A 244 -7.52 -18.08 20.54
CA GLY A 244 -7.63 -17.10 21.61
C GLY A 244 -7.91 -17.73 22.97
N SER A 245 -7.09 -18.69 23.40
CA SER A 245 -7.11 -19.25 24.75
C SER A 245 -6.01 -18.61 25.59
N ILE A 246 -6.38 -17.54 26.29
CA ILE A 246 -5.61 -16.99 27.42
C ILE A 246 -5.56 -18.06 28.53
N GLY A 247 -4.38 -18.64 28.69
CA GLY A 247 -3.80 -19.08 29.97
C GLY A 247 -4.45 -20.30 30.65
N THR A 248 -3.70 -21.37 30.82
CA THR A 248 -2.89 -21.60 32.04
C THR A 248 -2.19 -22.96 31.97
N GLY A 249 -0.92 -22.98 32.36
CA GLY A 249 -0.36 -24.15 33.05
C GLY A 249 0.51 -25.10 32.24
N SER A 250 1.82 -24.86 32.32
CA SER A 250 2.89 -25.85 32.58
C SER A 250 3.10 -27.03 31.63
N ASP A 251 4.31 -27.01 31.03
CA ASP A 251 5.23 -28.13 30.82
C ASP A 251 4.81 -29.32 29.95
N SER A 252 5.40 -29.41 28.75
CA SER A 252 5.90 -30.69 28.24
C SER A 252 6.93 -30.51 27.13
N MET A 253 8.13 -30.08 27.50
CA MET A 253 9.35 -30.56 26.86
C MET A 253 10.29 -31.01 27.97
N PHE A 254 10.36 -32.31 28.23
CA PHE A 254 11.61 -33.08 28.29
C PHE A 254 11.33 -34.53 28.71
N LEU A 255 12.16 -35.41 28.15
CA LEU A 255 12.49 -36.77 28.58
C LEU A 255 11.68 -37.93 27.99
N SER A 256 12.23 -38.44 26.88
CA SER A 256 12.21 -39.87 26.59
C SER A 256 13.10 -40.64 27.59
N ASP A 257 12.67 -41.88 27.84
CA ASP A 257 13.47 -43.04 28.23
C ASP A 257 13.72 -43.37 29.73
N TYR A 258 13.31 -44.61 30.05
CA TYR A 258 13.92 -45.63 30.93
C TYR A 258 13.43 -45.91 32.38
N TYR A 259 13.10 -47.21 32.57
CA TYR A 259 12.92 -48.06 33.77
C TYR A 259 11.77 -47.72 34.75
N ASP A 260 11.23 -48.62 35.58
CA ASP A 260 11.00 -50.08 35.68
C ASP A 260 10.34 -50.26 37.06
N ASP A 261 9.50 -51.28 37.18
CA ASP A 261 9.02 -51.97 38.39
C ASP A 261 8.23 -51.22 39.49
N GLY A 262 7.26 -51.97 40.06
CA GLY A 262 7.06 -51.93 41.49
C GLY A 262 5.76 -51.35 42.07
N SER A 263 4.68 -52.13 41.96
CA SER A 263 3.77 -52.48 43.08
C SER A 263 2.70 -51.52 43.65
N ALA A 264 1.57 -52.17 43.94
CA ALA A 264 0.59 -51.95 45.02
C ALA A 264 -0.36 -50.73 44.94
N GLU A 265 -1.65 -51.01 44.69
CA GLU A 265 -2.75 -50.84 45.68
C GLU A 265 -3.19 -49.37 45.86
N SER A 266 -4.45 -48.97 45.97
CA SER A 266 -5.76 -49.62 45.98
C SER A 266 -6.80 -48.47 45.98
N ASN A 267 -8.05 -48.82 45.69
CA ASN A 267 -9.26 -48.16 46.20
C ASN A 267 -9.74 -46.80 45.65
N SER A 268 -10.71 -46.93 44.73
CA SER A 268 -12.14 -46.68 45.00
C SER A 268 -12.73 -45.25 44.91
N ARG A 269 -13.80 -45.19 44.09
CA ARG A 269 -15.12 -44.53 44.30
C ARG A 269 -15.32 -43.03 43.97
N HIS A 270 -16.09 -42.86 42.88
CA HIS A 270 -17.40 -42.17 42.80
C HIS A 270 -17.53 -40.65 43.04
N ARG A 271 -17.65 -39.92 41.91
CA ARG A 271 -18.88 -39.25 41.40
C ARG A 271 -19.70 -38.28 42.30
N ARG A 272 -19.77 -37.03 41.80
CA ARG A 272 -20.90 -36.06 41.68
C ARG A 272 -21.07 -34.88 42.67
N GLU A 273 -20.83 -33.69 42.08
CA GLU A 273 -21.71 -32.51 41.89
C GLU A 273 -22.38 -31.82 43.10
N ARG A 274 -22.08 -30.53 43.26
CA ARG A 274 -22.89 -29.53 43.97
C ARG A 274 -23.05 -28.27 43.12
N SER A 275 -24.29 -27.81 42.96
CA SER A 275 -24.68 -26.49 42.46
C SER A 275 -24.84 -25.48 43.62
N PRO A 276 -24.64 -24.16 43.41
CA PRO A 276 -25.18 -23.10 44.28
C PRO A 276 -26.42 -22.45 43.62
N LEU A 277 -27.58 -22.39 44.29
CA LEU A 277 -28.04 -21.37 45.26
C LEU A 277 -28.59 -20.07 44.63
N ASN A 278 -29.93 -20.02 44.67
CA ASN A 278 -30.82 -18.86 44.66
C ASN A 278 -30.32 -17.70 45.53
N ASN A 279 -30.54 -16.45 45.08
CA ASN A 279 -31.03 -15.43 46.01
C ASN A 279 -31.85 -14.33 45.33
N SER A 280 -32.79 -13.81 46.10
CA SER A 280 -33.98 -13.09 45.67
C SER A 280 -34.12 -11.74 46.38
N ARG A 281 -34.98 -10.87 45.81
CA ARG A 281 -35.73 -9.74 46.41
C ARG A 281 -34.98 -8.40 46.51
N ARG A 282 -35.40 -7.37 45.75
CA ARG A 282 -36.57 -6.45 45.88
C ARG A 282 -36.32 -5.28 46.84
N ARG A 283 -36.45 -4.05 46.35
CA ARG A 283 -37.55 -3.12 46.69
C ARG A 283 -37.45 -1.85 45.83
N GLY A 284 -38.59 -1.45 45.25
CA GLY A 284 -38.80 -0.15 44.63
C GLY A 284 -39.43 0.84 45.62
N GLY A 285 -39.56 2.08 45.15
CA GLY A 285 -40.31 3.15 45.79
C GLY A 285 -40.49 4.30 44.80
N ASP A 286 -41.72 4.44 44.32
CA ASP A 286 -42.23 5.59 43.56
C ASP A 286 -42.51 6.78 44.51
N SER A 287 -42.41 8.01 43.98
CA SER A 287 -43.35 9.09 44.31
C SER A 287 -43.31 10.19 43.25
N ASN A 288 -44.45 10.39 42.61
CA ASN A 288 -44.80 11.59 41.84
C ASN A 288 -45.04 12.79 42.77
N PHE A 289 -44.58 13.98 42.36
CA PHE A 289 -45.37 15.21 42.20
C PHE A 289 -44.55 16.25 41.42
#